data_AF-A0A5N9DQD4-F1
#
_entry.id   AF-A0A5N9DQD4-F1
#
_cell.length_a   1.000
_cell.length_b   1.000
_cell.length_c   1.000
_cell.angle_alpha   90.00
_cell.angle_beta   90.00
_cell.angle_gamma   90.00
#
_symmetry.space_group_name_H-M   'P 1'
#
loop_
_entity.id
_entity.type
_entity.pdbx_description
1 polymer ?
#
loop_
_entity_poly.entity_id
_entity_poly.type
_entity_poly.pdbx_seq_one_letter_code
_entity_poly.pdbx_strand_id
1 'polypeptide(L)'
;MQIELTKNELCFVDDSLTLHRELDDSDLSKYVHRVVAPSAGAAASAELLSKLGGALIEAHEQQRAGKHAKAPVQLTESELWLLREISNSNAIYNKEPVGLNIKLKIHKALREIYAGSILDEMPDSSIEEQGYDKNEIQFYHFPEDE
;
A
#
# COMPACT_ATOMS: atom_id res chain seq x y z
N MET A 1 11.31 8.07 7.08
CA MET A 1 11.74 6.68 6.81
C MET A 1 11.73 6.43 5.33
N GLN A 2 12.66 5.63 4.82
CA GLN A 2 12.81 5.42 3.38
C GLN A 2 12.31 4.05 2.97
N ILE A 3 11.40 3.98 1.98
CA ILE A 3 11.04 2.74 1.29
C ILE A 3 11.38 2.87 -0.20
N GLU A 4 11.78 1.78 -0.85
CA GLU A 4 11.97 1.76 -2.31
C GLU A 4 10.69 1.28 -2.99
N LEU A 5 10.16 2.09 -3.92
CA LEU A 5 8.99 1.74 -4.71
C LEU A 5 9.36 1.55 -6.18
N THR A 6 8.76 0.56 -6.83
CA THR A 6 8.87 0.38 -8.28
C THR A 6 8.01 1.43 -8.99
N LYS A 7 8.27 1.66 -10.28
CA LYS A 7 7.43 2.54 -11.10
C LYS A 7 5.95 2.11 -11.10
N ASN A 8 5.67 0.80 -11.13
CA ASN A 8 4.29 0.31 -11.12
C ASN A 8 3.62 0.58 -9.77
N GLU A 9 4.34 0.37 -8.66
CA GLU A 9 3.85 0.69 -7.31
C GLU A 9 3.60 2.20 -7.16
N LEU A 10 4.48 3.05 -7.68
CA LEU A 10 4.33 4.50 -7.68
C LEU A 10 3.10 4.96 -8.47
N CYS A 11 2.88 4.41 -9.68
CA CYS A 11 1.67 4.69 -10.45
C CYS A 11 0.40 4.27 -9.70
N PHE A 12 0.41 3.07 -9.10
CA PHE A 12 -0.73 2.57 -8.34
C PHE A 12 -1.07 3.48 -7.14
N VAL A 13 -0.06 3.91 -6.39
CA VAL A 13 -0.25 4.82 -5.24
C VAL A 13 -0.79 6.17 -5.69
N ASP A 14 -0.20 6.78 -6.73
CA ASP A 14 -0.63 8.08 -7.25
C ASP A 14 -2.08 8.04 -7.77
N ASP A 15 -2.46 6.95 -8.47
CA ASP A 15 -3.84 6.75 -8.94
C ASP A 15 -4.86 6.53 -7.81
N SER A 16 -4.40 6.09 -6.65
CA SER A 16 -5.25 5.76 -5.50
C SER A 16 -5.44 6.92 -4.52
N LEU A 17 -4.77 8.06 -4.76
CA LEU A 17 -4.82 9.24 -3.91
C LEU A 17 -5.55 10.40 -4.59
N THR A 18 -6.16 11.25 -3.76
CA THR A 18 -6.72 12.53 -4.20
C THR A 18 -6.07 13.66 -3.40
N LEU A 19 -5.92 14.83 -4.01
CA LEU A 19 -5.37 15.99 -3.30
C LEU A 19 -6.39 16.50 -2.28
N HIS A 20 -5.98 16.54 -1.01
CA HIS A 20 -6.72 17.26 0.02
C HIS A 20 -6.64 18.77 -0.26
N ARG A 21 -7.79 19.42 -0.45
CA ARG A 21 -7.91 20.86 -0.64
C ARG A 21 -8.76 21.43 0.49
N GLU A 22 -8.21 22.40 1.22
CA GLU A 22 -9.01 23.24 2.10
C GLU A 22 -9.84 24.17 1.23
N LEU A 23 -11.15 24.22 1.48
CA LEU A 23 -12.06 25.11 0.77
C LEU A 23 -11.89 26.52 1.34
N ASP A 24 -11.34 27.44 0.53
CA ASP A 24 -11.61 28.86 0.76
C ASP A 24 -13.05 29.14 0.33
N ASP A 25 -13.85 29.74 1.23
CA ASP A 25 -15.30 30.01 1.10
C ASP A 25 -15.73 30.78 -0.18
N SER A 26 -14.79 31.20 -1.03
CA SER A 26 -15.03 32.15 -2.11
C SER A 26 -15.19 31.57 -3.52
N ASP A 27 -14.87 30.29 -3.79
CA ASP A 27 -14.76 29.85 -5.20
C ASP A 27 -15.19 28.40 -5.50
N LEU A 28 -16.42 28.02 -5.11
CA LEU A 28 -17.02 26.72 -5.41
C LEU A 28 -17.29 26.44 -6.91
N SER A 29 -17.09 27.43 -7.80
CA SER A 29 -17.62 27.40 -9.18
C SER A 29 -16.68 26.82 -10.25
N LYS A 30 -15.44 26.46 -9.90
CA LYS A 30 -14.42 26.03 -10.88
C LYS A 30 -13.65 24.79 -10.42
N TYR A 31 -14.35 23.67 -10.17
CA TYR A 31 -13.65 22.42 -9.91
C TYR A 31 -14.07 21.32 -10.88
N VAL A 32 -13.11 20.96 -11.75
CA VAL A 32 -13.13 19.68 -12.47
C VAL A 32 -12.66 18.64 -11.46
N HIS A 33 -13.61 17.94 -10.85
CA HIS A 33 -13.31 16.74 -10.07
C HIS A 33 -12.85 15.64 -11.02
N ARG A 34 -11.75 14.92 -10.70
CA ARG A 34 -11.54 13.59 -11.31
C ARG A 34 -12.76 12.79 -10.88
N VAL A 35 -13.46 12.15 -11.82
CA VAL A 35 -14.46 11.15 -11.45
C VAL A 35 -13.72 10.16 -10.57
N VAL A 36 -14.09 10.11 -9.30
CA VAL A 36 -13.54 9.15 -8.36
C VAL A 36 -13.94 7.80 -8.94
N ALA A 37 -13.02 7.16 -9.66
CA ALA A 37 -13.12 5.73 -9.84
C ALA A 37 -13.25 5.15 -8.42
N PRO A 38 -14.06 4.12 -8.17
CA PRO A 38 -14.29 3.54 -6.84
C PRO A 38 -13.02 3.08 -6.08
N SER A 39 -11.83 3.35 -6.59
CA SER A 39 -10.51 2.99 -6.09
C SER A 39 -9.69 4.12 -5.48
N ALA A 40 -10.04 5.41 -5.64
CA ALA A 40 -9.29 6.49 -4.97
C ALA A 40 -9.74 6.60 -3.50
N GLY A 41 -9.08 5.83 -2.64
CA GLY A 41 -9.57 5.53 -1.28
C GLY A 41 -9.30 6.60 -0.23
N ALA A 42 -8.41 7.57 -0.49
CA ALA A 42 -8.02 8.55 0.54
C ALA A 42 -7.51 9.89 -0.02
N ALA A 43 -7.63 10.94 0.80
CA ALA A 43 -7.05 12.25 0.55
C ALA A 43 -5.60 12.31 1.07
N ALA A 44 -4.72 12.97 0.33
CA ALA A 44 -3.31 13.16 0.64
C ALA A 44 -2.92 14.65 0.61
N SER A 45 -1.90 15.00 1.39
CA SER A 45 -1.30 16.33 1.34
C SER A 45 -0.57 16.57 0.01
N ALA A 46 -0.46 17.84 -0.39
CA ALA A 46 0.36 18.22 -1.55
C ALA A 46 1.83 17.79 -1.39
N GLU A 47 2.34 17.77 -0.14
CA GLU A 47 3.68 17.30 0.18
C GLU A 47 3.87 15.81 -0.16
N LEU A 48 2.94 14.94 0.25
CA LEU A 48 2.99 13.51 -0.06
C LEU A 48 2.93 13.29 -1.57
N LEU A 49 2.00 13.95 -2.26
CA LEU A 49 1.88 13.84 -3.72
C LEU A 49 3.16 14.32 -4.43
N SER A 50 3.82 15.36 -3.92
CA SER A 50 5.09 15.85 -4.49
C SER A 50 6.23 14.84 -4.29
N LYS A 51 6.32 14.19 -3.12
CA LYS A 51 7.30 13.11 -2.84
C LYS A 51 7.11 11.95 -3.81
N LEU A 52 5.86 11.51 -4.01
CA LEU A 52 5.51 10.40 -4.91
C LEU A 52 5.78 10.76 -6.38
N GLY A 53 5.39 11.96 -6.81
CA GLY A 53 5.62 12.44 -8.17
C GLY A 53 7.12 12.54 -8.51
N GLY A 54 7.94 13.05 -7.60
CA GLY A 54 9.39 13.10 -7.77
C GLY A 54 10.01 11.70 -7.92
N ALA A 55 9.61 10.75 -7.06
CA ALA A 55 10.07 9.37 -7.14
C ALA A 55 9.60 8.67 -8.42
N LEU A 56 8.39 8.96 -8.92
CA LEU A 56 7.88 8.41 -10.17
C LEU A 56 8.71 8.88 -11.38
N ILE A 57 9.07 10.17 -11.42
CA ILE A 57 9.96 10.71 -12.45
C ILE A 57 11.31 9.99 -12.41
N GLU A 58 11.92 9.88 -11.23
CA GLU A 58 13.20 9.19 -11.06
C GLU A 58 13.12 7.72 -11.52
N ALA A 59 12.11 6.97 -11.07
CA ALA A 59 11.92 5.58 -11.46
C ALA A 59 11.70 5.43 -12.97
N HIS A 60 11.03 6.39 -13.61
CA HIS A 60 10.85 6.41 -15.05
C HIS A 60 12.15 6.69 -15.80
N GLU A 61 12.97 7.63 -15.33
CA GLU A 61 14.30 7.91 -15.89
C GLU A 61 15.23 6.71 -15.76
N GLN A 62 15.23 6.03 -14.61
CA GLN A 62 15.98 4.80 -14.41
C GLN A 62 15.56 3.71 -15.41
N GLN A 63 14.26 3.56 -15.66
CA GLN A 63 13.74 2.66 -16.69
C GLN A 63 14.28 3.02 -18.09
N ARG A 64 14.24 4.31 -18.47
CA ARG A 64 14.75 4.78 -19.77
C ARG A 64 16.26 4.58 -19.92
N ALA A 65 17.00 4.63 -18.82
CA ALA A 65 18.43 4.34 -18.77
C ALA A 65 18.77 2.83 -18.76
N GLY A 66 17.77 1.94 -18.90
CA GLY A 66 17.97 0.49 -18.87
C GLY A 66 18.30 -0.07 -17.47
N LYS A 67 18.02 0.70 -16.40
CA LYS A 67 18.20 0.28 -15.01
C LYS A 67 16.86 -0.22 -14.44
N HIS A 68 16.92 -0.76 -13.22
CA HIS A 68 15.71 -1.13 -12.47
C HIS A 68 14.82 0.10 -12.26
N ALA A 69 13.54 0.01 -12.62
CA ALA A 69 12.60 1.13 -12.54
C ALA A 69 12.07 1.29 -11.10
N LYS A 70 12.90 1.76 -10.17
CA LYS A 70 12.55 1.98 -8.76
C LYS A 70 13.15 3.27 -8.21
N ALA A 71 12.52 3.85 -7.18
CA ALA A 71 13.02 5.06 -6.53
C ALA A 71 12.72 5.04 -5.03
N PRO A 72 13.58 5.67 -4.21
CA PRO A 72 13.33 5.82 -2.78
C PRO A 72 12.27 6.90 -2.51
N VAL A 73 11.40 6.65 -1.53
CA VAL A 73 10.42 7.64 -1.03
C VAL A 73 10.60 7.79 0.47
N GLN A 74 10.75 9.04 0.92
CA GLN A 74 10.82 9.38 2.34
C GLN A 74 9.41 9.65 2.87
N LEU A 75 8.99 8.84 3.84
CA LEU A 75 7.65 8.87 4.42
C LEU A 75 7.72 9.02 5.94
N THR A 76 6.76 9.76 6.48
CA THR A 76 6.38 9.78 7.89
C THR A 76 5.56 8.54 8.24
N GLU A 77 5.38 8.29 9.53
CA GLU A 77 4.56 7.17 9.98
C GLU A 77 3.10 7.30 9.54
N SER A 78 2.51 8.50 9.65
CA SER A 78 1.14 8.74 9.19
C SER A 78 0.98 8.50 7.70
N GLU A 79 1.97 8.89 6.89
CA GLU A 79 1.98 8.60 5.45
C GLU A 79 2.07 7.09 5.17
N LEU A 80 2.81 6.32 5.98
CA LEU A 80 2.86 4.86 5.85
C LEU A 80 1.49 4.21 6.13
N TRP A 81 0.79 4.65 7.18
CA TRP A 81 -0.56 4.17 7.46
C TRP A 81 -1.55 4.51 6.35
N LEU A 82 -1.47 5.72 5.80
CA LEU A 82 -2.25 6.14 4.64
C LEU A 82 -1.98 5.26 3.41
N LEU A 83 -0.70 5.03 3.09
CA LEU A 83 -0.34 4.15 1.97
C LEU A 83 -0.78 2.70 2.20
N ARG A 84 -0.77 2.22 3.45
CA ARG A 84 -1.24 0.88 3.80
C ARG A 84 -2.73 0.73 3.49
N GLU A 85 -3.50 1.78 3.75
CA GLU A 85 -4.96 1.78 3.59
C GLU A 85 -5.37 1.65 2.13
N ILE A 86 -4.74 2.43 1.25
CA ILE A 86 -5.04 2.42 -0.19
C ILE A 86 -4.47 1.19 -0.91
N SER A 87 -3.52 0.47 -0.32
CA SER A 87 -2.85 -0.65 -0.96
C SER A 87 -3.69 -1.93 -0.97
N ASN A 88 -4.57 -2.11 -1.95
CA ASN A 88 -5.35 -3.35 -2.11
C ASN A 88 -4.43 -4.54 -2.49
N SER A 89 -4.39 -5.62 -1.69
CA SER A 89 -3.48 -6.76 -1.92
C SER A 89 -3.67 -7.48 -3.26
N ASN A 90 -4.86 -7.36 -3.87
CA ASN A 90 -5.17 -7.97 -5.17
C ASN A 90 -4.83 -7.05 -6.35
N ALA A 91 -4.31 -5.84 -6.11
CA ALA A 91 -3.92 -4.91 -7.16
C ALA A 91 -2.68 -5.44 -7.90
N ILE A 92 -2.83 -5.62 -9.22
CA ILE A 92 -1.79 -6.11 -10.12
C ILE A 92 -1.61 -5.11 -11.27
N TYR A 93 -0.42 -4.55 -11.41
CA TYR A 93 -0.04 -3.66 -12.52
C TYR A 93 1.06 -4.34 -13.34
N ASN A 94 0.88 -4.54 -14.64
CA ASN A 94 1.88 -5.17 -15.51
C ASN A 94 2.43 -6.52 -14.99
N LYS A 95 1.55 -7.36 -14.43
CA LYS A 95 1.87 -8.66 -13.78
C LYS A 95 2.63 -8.56 -12.45
N GLU A 96 2.85 -7.36 -11.92
CA GLU A 96 3.41 -7.13 -10.60
C GLU A 96 2.30 -6.99 -9.55
N PRO A 97 2.31 -7.77 -8.45
CA PRO A 97 1.33 -7.66 -7.37
C PRO A 97 1.61 -6.45 -6.48
N VAL A 98 1.47 -5.26 -7.05
CA VAL A 98 1.89 -3.97 -6.47
C VAL A 98 1.31 -3.74 -5.08
N GLY A 99 0.03 -4.03 -4.86
CA GLY A 99 -0.60 -3.74 -3.57
C GLY A 99 -0.08 -4.62 -2.44
N LEU A 100 0.17 -5.90 -2.70
CA LEU A 100 0.80 -6.79 -1.71
C LEU A 100 2.25 -6.37 -1.42
N ASN A 101 3.02 -6.03 -2.47
CA ASN A 101 4.40 -5.60 -2.32
C ASN A 101 4.51 -4.32 -1.46
N ILE A 102 3.64 -3.33 -1.72
CA ILE A 102 3.60 -2.09 -0.94
C ILE A 102 3.23 -2.39 0.52
N LYS A 103 2.20 -3.22 0.78
CA LYS A 103 1.84 -3.61 2.16
C LYS A 103 3.04 -4.22 2.90
N LEU A 104 3.78 -5.13 2.28
CA LEU A 104 4.95 -5.77 2.89
C LEU A 104 6.06 -4.75 3.19
N LYS A 105 6.34 -3.83 2.28
CA LYS A 105 7.33 -2.75 2.49
C LYS A 105 6.94 -1.85 3.65
N ILE A 106 5.66 -1.48 3.73
CA ILE A 106 5.13 -0.65 4.81
C ILE A 106 5.19 -1.39 6.14
N HIS A 107 4.70 -2.62 6.22
CA HIS A 107 4.73 -3.39 7.47
C HIS A 107 6.16 -3.68 7.94
N LYS A 108 7.12 -3.87 7.03
CA LYS A 108 8.54 -3.95 7.38
C LYS A 108 9.02 -2.65 8.02
N ALA A 109 8.71 -1.51 7.41
CA ALA A 109 9.10 -0.20 7.91
C ALA A 109 8.45 0.12 9.27
N LEU A 110 7.15 -0.16 9.43
CA LEU A 110 6.44 -0.02 10.70
C LEU A 110 7.03 -0.94 11.77
N ARG A 111 7.32 -2.21 11.45
CA ARG A 111 7.98 -3.12 12.39
C ARG A 111 9.32 -2.58 12.88
N GLU A 112 10.08 -1.89 12.04
CA GLU A 112 11.34 -1.25 12.44
C GLU A 112 11.11 -0.09 13.42
N ILE A 113 10.01 0.67 13.32
CA ILE A 113 9.61 1.68 14.32
C ILE A 113 9.26 1.01 15.65
N TYR A 114 8.44 -0.04 15.58
CA TYR A 114 7.84 -0.70 16.73
C TYR A 114 8.62 -1.91 17.25
N ALA A 115 9.86 -2.12 16.76
CA ALA A 115 10.66 -3.29 17.07
C ALA A 115 10.86 -3.49 18.58
N GLY A 116 10.92 -2.39 19.34
CA GLY A 116 11.05 -2.41 20.80
C GLY A 116 9.74 -2.55 21.58
N SER A 117 8.57 -2.41 20.94
CA SER A 117 7.27 -2.42 21.63
C SER A 117 6.39 -3.63 21.29
N ILE A 118 6.59 -4.26 20.14
CA ILE A 118 5.77 -5.42 19.70
C ILE A 118 6.39 -6.76 20.12
N LEU A 119 7.72 -6.84 20.29
CA LEU A 119 8.39 -8.09 20.71
C LEU A 119 7.99 -8.56 22.12
N ASP A 120 7.48 -7.66 22.98
CA ASP A 120 6.98 -8.01 24.31
C ASP A 120 5.53 -8.54 24.29
N GLU A 121 4.78 -8.34 23.20
CA GLU A 121 3.35 -8.70 23.09
C GLU A 121 3.03 -9.77 22.04
N MET A 122 3.98 -10.12 21.17
CA MET A 122 3.78 -11.23 20.25
C MET A 122 3.82 -12.56 21.04
N PRO A 123 2.73 -13.36 21.04
CA PRO A 123 2.83 -14.71 21.56
C PRO A 123 3.92 -15.44 20.77
N ASP A 124 4.83 -16.09 21.49
CA ASP A 124 5.87 -16.91 20.88
C ASP A 124 5.20 -17.87 19.91
N SER A 125 5.44 -17.66 18.61
CA SER A 125 4.92 -18.51 17.55
C SER A 125 5.65 -19.85 17.46
N SER A 126 6.21 -20.33 18.58
CA SER A 126 6.48 -21.74 18.81
C SER A 126 5.15 -22.51 18.84
N ILE A 127 4.46 -22.52 17.70
CA ILE A 127 3.57 -23.59 17.32
C ILE A 127 4.50 -24.80 17.25
N GLU A 128 4.56 -25.57 18.33
CA GLU A 128 4.95 -26.97 18.23
C GLU A 128 4.17 -27.52 17.04
N GLU A 129 4.85 -28.03 16.02
CA GLU A 129 4.23 -28.72 14.89
C GLU A 129 3.41 -29.88 15.46
N GLN A 130 2.16 -29.62 15.85
CA GLN A 130 1.20 -30.67 16.09
C GLN A 130 0.97 -31.29 14.72
N GLY A 131 1.53 -32.49 14.56
CA GLY A 131 1.55 -33.25 13.33
C GLY A 131 0.19 -33.20 12.65
N TYR A 132 0.16 -32.61 11.47
CA TYR A 132 -1.00 -32.57 10.61
C TYR A 132 -1.28 -34.02 10.15
N ASP A 133 -2.22 -34.70 10.83
CA ASP A 133 -2.70 -36.01 10.39
C ASP A 133 -3.57 -35.79 9.14
N LYS A 134 -3.05 -36.22 7.99
CA LYS A 134 -3.71 -36.12 6.69
C LYS A 134 -5.02 -36.91 6.59
N ASN A 135 -5.39 -37.68 7.62
CA ASN A 135 -6.58 -38.54 7.59
C ASN A 135 -7.84 -37.88 8.15
N GLU A 136 -7.77 -36.71 8.81
CA GLU A 136 -8.96 -36.00 9.29
C GLU A 136 -9.38 -34.86 8.34
N ILE A 137 -9.75 -35.20 7.11
CA ILE A 137 -10.53 -34.28 6.28
C ILE A 137 -11.98 -34.39 6.73
N GLN A 138 -12.39 -33.54 7.68
CA GLN A 138 -13.82 -33.38 7.99
C GLN A 138 -14.49 -32.63 6.83
N PHE A 139 -15.29 -33.36 6.07
CA PHE A 139 -16.18 -32.80 5.06
C PHE A 139 -17.26 -31.96 5.76
N TYR A 140 -17.24 -30.65 5.55
CA TYR A 140 -18.36 -29.80 5.91
C TYR A 140 -19.57 -30.17 5.04
N HIS A 141 -20.56 -30.82 5.64
CA HIS A 141 -21.86 -31.00 5.03
C HIS A 141 -22.60 -29.65 5.06
N PHE A 142 -22.79 -29.04 3.89
CA PHE A 142 -23.77 -27.98 3.75
C PHE A 142 -25.16 -28.62 3.81
N PRO A 143 -26.07 -28.18 4.70
CA PRO A 143 -27.46 -28.60 4.61
C PRO A 143 -28.08 -27.99 3.35
N GLU A 144 -28.68 -28.82 2.51
CA GLU A 144 -29.57 -28.37 1.43
C GLU A 144 -30.91 -27.97 2.07
N ASP A 145 -31.32 -26.72 1.87
CA ASP A 145 -32.62 -26.22 2.32
C ASP A 145 -33.75 -26.83 1.47
N GLU A 146 -34.78 -27.40 2.11
CA GLU A 146 -36.05 -27.86 1.50
C GLU A 146 -36.98 -26.72 1.10
#